data_AF-A0A075QRP9-F1
#
_entry.id   AF-A0A075QRP9-F1
#
_cell.length_a   1.000
_cell.length_b   1.000
_cell.length_c   1.000
_cell.angle_alpha   90.00
_cell.angle_beta   90.00
_cell.angle_gamma   90.00
#
_symmetry.space_group_name_H-M   'P 1'
#
loop_
_entity.id
_entity.type
_entity.pdbx_description
1 polymer ?
#
loop_
_entity_poly.entity_id
_entity_poly.type
_entity_poly.pdbx_seq_one_letter_code
_entity_poly.pdbx_strand_id
1 'polypeptide(L)'
;MKMMVIFLFSVLLIFGFVAFSSKPSPVYGGLSLVASGGLGCAIVVSLEDVFLGLIVFLIYLGGMLVVFGYTAAMATEEYPESWIGNTVALSMLLFTVLVESVWYLMFGEVKISMDVELFDTVGCYCVGQDYSGVSLLYGCGGWALVLLGWILFITIYVVLEVVRGHS
;
A
#
# COMPACT_ATOMS: atom_id res chain seq x y z
N MET A 1 1.27 -23.85 1.04
CA MET A 1 0.11 -23.08 0.54
C MET A 1 0.19 -21.60 0.90
N LYS A 2 0.34 -21.20 2.18
CA LYS A 2 0.51 -19.79 2.60
C LYS A 2 1.56 -19.01 1.76
N MET A 3 2.75 -19.57 1.57
CA MET A 3 3.83 -18.96 0.76
C MET A 3 3.45 -18.70 -0.71
N MET A 4 2.73 -19.63 -1.35
CA MET A 4 2.27 -19.46 -2.73
C MET A 4 1.22 -18.35 -2.84
N VAL A 5 0.38 -18.20 -1.81
CA VAL A 5 -0.62 -17.13 -1.72
C VAL A 5 0.05 -15.76 -1.53
N ILE A 6 1.07 -15.67 -0.66
CA ILE A 6 1.86 -14.45 -0.49
C ILE A 6 2.56 -14.05 -1.79
N PHE A 7 3.18 -15.01 -2.48
CA PHE A 7 3.80 -14.77 -3.78
C PHE A 7 2.79 -14.26 -4.80
N LEU A 8 1.62 -14.89 -4.90
CA LEU A 8 0.56 -14.44 -5.81
C LEU A 8 0.09 -13.01 -5.47
N PHE A 9 -0.12 -12.70 -4.19
CA PHE A 9 -0.47 -11.34 -3.78
C PHE A 9 0.62 -10.32 -4.07
N SER A 10 1.90 -10.68 -3.96
CA SER A 10 3.01 -9.78 -4.32
C SER A 10 3.04 -9.46 -5.82
N VAL A 11 2.80 -10.44 -6.69
CA VAL A 11 2.70 -10.22 -8.14
C VAL A 11 1.50 -9.33 -8.48
N LEU A 12 0.34 -9.59 -7.86
CA LEU A 12 -0.84 -8.73 -8.05
C LEU A 12 -0.62 -7.30 -7.52
N LEU A 13 0.13 -7.14 -6.43
CA LEU A 13 0.49 -5.84 -5.87
C LEU A 13 1.39 -5.06 -6.84
N ILE A 14 2.37 -5.71 -7.47
CA ILE A 14 3.21 -5.08 -8.51
C ILE A 14 2.33 -4.59 -9.66
N PHE A 15 1.43 -5.44 -10.16
CA PHE A 15 0.50 -5.06 -11.22
C PHE A 15 -0.37 -3.85 -10.84
N GLY A 16 -0.87 -3.83 -9.59
CA GLY A 16 -1.64 -2.70 -9.06
C GLY A 16 -0.85 -1.39 -9.00
N PHE A 17 0.41 -1.41 -8.55
CA PHE A 17 1.26 -0.22 -8.51
C PHE A 17 1.65 0.27 -9.91
N VAL A 18 1.88 -0.63 -10.86
CA VAL A 18 2.12 -0.25 -12.26
C VAL A 18 0.88 0.42 -12.84
N ALA A 19 -0.32 -0.14 -12.59
CA ALA A 19 -1.57 0.44 -13.07
C ALA A 19 -1.85 1.84 -12.50
N PHE A 20 -1.34 2.16 -11.31
CA PHE A 20 -1.32 3.52 -10.77
C PHE A 20 -0.22 4.40 -11.41
N SER A 21 1.01 3.87 -11.52
CA SER A 21 2.18 4.60 -12.00
C SER A 21 2.13 4.95 -13.49
N SER A 22 1.34 4.20 -14.27
CA SER A 22 1.05 4.49 -15.69
C SER A 22 0.27 5.80 -15.89
N LYS A 23 -0.09 6.49 -14.80
CA LYS A 23 -0.80 7.78 -14.78
C LYS A 23 -2.07 7.75 -15.63
N PRO A 24 -3.00 6.81 -15.40
CA PRO A 24 -4.36 7.00 -15.87
C PRO A 24 -4.97 8.22 -15.16
N SER A 25 -6.16 8.64 -15.57
CA SER A 25 -6.89 9.68 -14.85
C SER A 25 -7.04 9.33 -13.34
N PRO A 26 -7.12 10.34 -12.45
CA PRO A 26 -7.06 10.15 -10.99
C PRO A 26 -8.08 9.14 -10.44
N VAL A 27 -9.24 9.00 -11.09
CA VAL A 27 -10.29 8.03 -10.69
C VAL A 27 -9.81 6.59 -10.86
N TYR A 28 -9.26 6.23 -12.02
CA TYR A 28 -8.74 4.87 -12.25
C TYR A 28 -7.47 4.60 -11.45
N GLY A 29 -6.64 5.62 -11.25
CA GLY A 29 -5.49 5.53 -10.34
C GLY A 29 -5.90 5.28 -8.88
N GLY A 30 -6.97 5.92 -8.42
CA GLY A 30 -7.54 5.66 -7.09
C GLY A 30 -8.02 4.22 -6.94
N LEU A 31 -8.73 3.69 -7.94
CA LEU A 31 -9.20 2.31 -7.92
C LEU A 31 -8.06 1.29 -7.86
N SER A 32 -6.97 1.49 -8.62
CA SER A 32 -5.79 0.61 -8.55
C SER A 32 -5.05 0.74 -7.22
N LEU A 33 -5.00 1.92 -6.61
CA LEU A 33 -4.46 2.11 -5.26
C LEU A 33 -5.30 1.42 -4.18
N VAL A 34 -6.63 1.42 -4.29
CA VAL A 34 -7.50 0.68 -3.36
C VAL A 34 -7.24 -0.83 -3.47
N ALA A 35 -7.17 -1.36 -4.70
CA ALA A 35 -6.91 -2.77 -4.94
C ALA A 35 -5.51 -3.19 -4.43
N SER A 36 -4.47 -2.43 -4.77
CA SER A 36 -3.08 -2.71 -4.32
C SER A 36 -2.91 -2.54 -2.81
N GLY A 37 -3.55 -1.54 -2.20
CA GLY A 37 -3.56 -1.37 -0.74
C GLY A 37 -4.24 -2.54 -0.03
N GLY A 38 -5.37 -3.03 -0.55
CA GLY A 38 -6.05 -4.22 -0.03
C GLY A 38 -5.19 -5.49 -0.13
N LEU A 39 -4.52 -5.69 -1.26
CA LEU A 39 -3.57 -6.80 -1.45
C LEU A 39 -2.36 -6.68 -0.51
N GLY A 40 -1.82 -5.48 -0.32
CA GLY A 40 -0.75 -5.23 0.64
C GLY A 40 -1.15 -5.57 2.07
N CYS A 41 -2.37 -5.19 2.49
CA CYS A 41 -2.91 -5.57 3.79
C CYS A 41 -3.06 -7.10 3.92
N ALA A 42 -3.50 -7.78 2.86
CA ALA A 42 -3.63 -9.24 2.84
C ALA A 42 -2.26 -9.94 2.99
N ILE A 43 -1.20 -9.39 2.40
CA ILE A 43 0.17 -9.88 2.57
C ILE A 43 0.58 -9.76 4.04
N VAL A 44 0.44 -8.59 4.65
CA VAL A 44 0.83 -8.36 6.06
C VAL A 44 0.06 -9.29 7.00
N VAL A 45 -1.26 -9.43 6.82
CA VAL A 45 -2.07 -10.36 7.62
C VAL A 45 -1.64 -11.82 7.43
N SER A 46 -1.20 -12.20 6.23
CA SER A 46 -0.71 -13.56 5.96
C SER A 46 0.67 -13.85 6.57
N LEU A 47 1.40 -12.81 6.97
CA LEU A 47 2.63 -12.89 7.77
C LEU A 47 2.37 -12.93 9.28
N GLU A 48 1.09 -13.09 9.68
CA GLU A 48 0.64 -13.16 11.08
C GLU A 48 0.62 -11.81 11.81
N ASP A 49 0.94 -10.73 11.11
CA ASP A 49 0.94 -9.36 11.64
C ASP A 49 -0.45 -8.68 11.50
N VAL A 50 -1.48 -9.22 12.18
CA VAL A 50 -2.89 -8.82 11.98
C VAL A 50 -3.13 -7.36 12.35
N PHE A 51 -2.54 -6.88 13.44
CA PHE A 51 -2.80 -5.52 13.93
C PHE A 51 -2.26 -4.47 12.97
N LEU A 52 -1.04 -4.68 12.47
CA LEU A 52 -0.39 -3.76 11.55
C LEU A 52 -1.12 -3.74 10.20
N GLY A 53 -1.54 -4.92 9.71
CA GLY A 53 -2.37 -5.02 8.51
C GLY A 53 -3.70 -4.26 8.62
N LEU A 54 -4.38 -4.34 9.77
CA LEU A 54 -5.63 -3.61 10.01
C LEU A 54 -5.42 -2.09 10.12
N ILE A 55 -4.34 -1.62 10.75
CA ILE A 55 -4.01 -0.19 10.80
C ILE A 55 -3.78 0.35 9.39
N VAL A 56 -3.00 -0.35 8.56
CA VAL A 56 -2.76 0.08 7.17
C VAL A 56 -4.08 0.11 6.41
N PHE A 57 -4.92 -0.91 6.56
CA PHE A 57 -6.25 -0.94 5.94
C PHE A 57 -7.08 0.29 6.34
N LEU A 58 -7.16 0.61 7.63
CA LEU A 58 -7.97 1.71 8.15
C LEU A 58 -7.42 3.09 7.76
N ILE A 59 -6.13 3.34 7.97
CA ILE A 59 -5.53 4.67 7.75
C ILE A 59 -5.33 4.92 6.25
N TYR A 60 -4.84 3.93 5.50
CA TYR A 60 -4.57 4.10 4.08
C TYR A 60 -5.85 4.05 3.25
N LEU A 61 -6.59 2.92 3.28
CA LEU A 61 -7.82 2.79 2.47
C LEU A 61 -8.96 3.63 3.02
N GLY A 62 -9.15 3.65 4.35
CA GLY A 62 -10.25 4.38 4.98
C GLY A 62 -10.00 5.88 5.13
N GLY A 63 -8.75 6.30 5.33
CA GLY A 63 -8.40 7.70 5.52
C GLY A 63 -7.91 8.37 4.23
N MET A 64 -6.68 8.05 3.83
CA MET A 64 -5.99 8.78 2.77
C MET A 64 -6.64 8.59 1.39
N LEU A 65 -7.07 7.37 1.05
CA LEU A 65 -7.70 7.14 -0.26
C LEU A 65 -9.10 7.76 -0.37
N VAL A 66 -9.82 7.93 0.74
CA VAL A 66 -11.11 8.63 0.74
C VAL A 66 -10.90 10.11 0.42
N VAL A 67 -9.94 10.77 1.08
CA VAL A 67 -9.56 12.16 0.78
C VAL A 67 -9.05 12.29 -0.66
N PHE A 68 -8.24 11.34 -1.12
CA PHE A 68 -7.82 11.29 -2.53
C PHE A 68 -9.02 11.22 -3.48
N GLY A 69 -10.00 10.36 -3.21
CA GLY A 69 -11.25 10.27 -3.98
C GLY A 69 -12.03 11.59 -4.01
N TYR A 70 -12.13 12.30 -2.89
CA TYR A 70 -12.75 13.63 -2.83
C TYR A 70 -12.00 14.65 -3.69
N THR A 71 -10.67 14.68 -3.63
CA THR A 71 -9.86 15.60 -4.46
C THR A 71 -9.90 15.22 -5.94
N ALA A 72 -9.92 13.93 -6.25
CA ALA A 72 -10.06 13.43 -7.62
C ALA A 72 -11.42 13.83 -8.20
N ALA A 73 -12.49 13.80 -7.41
CA ALA A 73 -13.83 14.26 -7.80
C ALA A 73 -13.85 15.77 -8.12
N MET A 74 -13.05 16.58 -7.43
CA MET A 74 -12.91 18.02 -7.72
C MET A 74 -12.07 18.30 -8.97
N ALA A 75 -11.22 17.36 -9.37
CA ALA A 75 -10.34 17.44 -10.54
C ALA A 75 -10.84 16.61 -11.73
N THR A 76 -12.11 16.18 -11.74
CA THR A 76 -12.64 15.38 -12.85
C THR A 76 -12.79 16.21 -14.12
N GLU A 77 -12.15 15.73 -15.18
CA GLU A 77 -12.36 16.21 -16.55
C GLU A 77 -13.59 15.51 -17.18
N GLU A 78 -14.24 16.13 -18.17
CA GLU A 78 -15.46 15.61 -18.81
C GLU A 78 -15.26 14.24 -19.47
N TYR A 79 -14.03 13.92 -19.92
CA TYR A 79 -13.66 12.64 -20.52
C TYR A 79 -12.44 12.04 -19.80
N PRO A 80 -12.64 11.25 -18.74
CA PRO A 80 -11.51 10.66 -18.01
C PRO A 80 -10.76 9.68 -18.92
N GLU A 81 -9.44 9.86 -19.02
CA GLU A 81 -8.58 8.92 -19.74
C GLU A 81 -8.67 7.54 -19.07
N SER A 82 -9.06 6.54 -19.86
CA SER A 82 -9.05 5.14 -19.47
C SER A 82 -7.70 4.50 -19.77
N TRP A 83 -7.39 3.38 -19.10
CA TRP A 83 -6.16 2.61 -19.38
C TRP A 83 -6.02 2.17 -20.84
N ILE A 84 -7.14 1.94 -21.53
CA ILE A 84 -7.15 1.51 -22.93
C ILE A 84 -7.11 2.72 -23.88
N GLY A 85 -7.70 3.85 -23.48
CA GLY A 85 -7.73 5.07 -24.29
C GLY A 85 -6.36 5.75 -24.39
N ASN A 86 -5.53 5.65 -23.35
CA ASN A 86 -4.18 6.20 -23.37
C ASN A 86 -3.17 5.14 -23.84
N THR A 87 -2.63 5.35 -25.04
CA THR A 87 -1.65 4.44 -25.66
C THR A 87 -0.38 4.28 -24.83
N VAL A 88 0.04 5.32 -24.11
CA VAL A 88 1.20 5.28 -23.20
C VAL A 88 0.87 4.38 -22.01
N ALA A 89 -0.28 4.58 -21.37
CA ALA A 89 -0.69 3.79 -20.21
C ALA A 89 -0.84 2.29 -20.57
N LEU A 90 -1.46 2.00 -21.72
CA LEU A 90 -1.59 0.63 -22.24
C LEU A 90 -0.22 0.01 -22.54
N SER A 91 0.69 0.75 -23.18
CA SER A 91 2.03 0.25 -23.49
C SER A 91 2.84 -0.10 -22.24
N MET A 92 2.74 0.72 -21.19
CA MET A 92 3.40 0.46 -19.90
C MET A 92 2.82 -0.78 -19.23
N LEU A 93 1.49 -0.92 -19.20
CA LEU A 93 0.85 -2.13 -18.66
C LEU A 93 1.27 -3.39 -19.41
N LEU A 94 1.25 -3.37 -20.75
CA LEU A 94 1.69 -4.52 -21.55
C LEU A 94 3.18 -4.84 -21.32
N PHE A 95 4.04 -3.82 -21.25
CA PHE A 95 5.46 -4.02 -20.98
C PHE A 95 5.68 -4.73 -19.65
N THR A 96 4.95 -4.35 -18.60
CA THR A 96 5.07 -5.02 -17.30
C THR A 96 4.59 -6.46 -17.31
N VAL A 97 3.50 -6.78 -18.01
CA VAL A 97 3.05 -8.17 -18.18
C VAL A 97 4.12 -9.00 -18.92
N LEU A 98 4.78 -8.42 -19.92
CA LEU A 98 5.88 -9.08 -20.63
C LEU A 98 7.08 -9.32 -19.71
N VAL A 99 7.49 -8.32 -18.93
CA VAL A 99 8.62 -8.47 -17.99
C VAL A 99 8.31 -9.51 -16.92
N GLU A 100 7.13 -9.48 -16.30
CA GLU A 100 6.70 -10.44 -15.28
C GLU A 100 6.59 -11.87 -15.85
N SER A 101 6.07 -12.03 -17.07
CA SER A 101 5.98 -13.35 -17.71
C SER A 101 7.34 -13.91 -18.09
N VAL A 102 8.26 -13.09 -18.62
CA VAL A 102 9.65 -13.48 -18.87
C VAL A 102 10.32 -13.86 -17.55
N TRP A 103 10.17 -13.05 -16.51
CA TRP A 103 10.68 -13.33 -15.18
C TRP A 103 10.18 -14.68 -14.64
N TYR A 104 8.87 -14.95 -14.76
CA TYR A 104 8.27 -16.22 -14.34
C TYR A 104 8.80 -17.43 -15.13
N LEU A 105 9.05 -17.27 -16.43
CA LEU A 105 9.65 -18.32 -17.27
C LEU A 105 11.12 -18.58 -16.92
N MET A 106 11.89 -17.53 -16.66
CA MET A 106 13.31 -17.63 -16.27
C MET A 106 13.49 -18.15 -14.83
N PHE A 107 12.47 -18.00 -13.98
CA PHE A 107 12.43 -18.53 -12.62
C PHE A 107 12.54 -20.06 -12.53
N GLY A 108 12.29 -20.79 -13.62
CA GLY A 108 12.43 -22.25 -13.67
C GLY A 108 13.85 -22.75 -13.41
N GLU A 109 14.88 -21.92 -13.64
CA GLU A 109 16.30 -22.32 -13.46
C GLU A 109 16.99 -21.62 -12.28
N VAL A 110 16.46 -20.49 -11.82
CA VAL A 110 17.02 -19.79 -10.67
C VAL A 110 16.46 -20.43 -9.40
N LYS A 111 17.24 -21.35 -8.81
CA LYS A 111 17.14 -21.65 -7.37
C LYS A 111 17.44 -20.37 -6.61
N ILE A 112 16.47 -19.47 -6.51
CA ILE A 112 16.42 -18.56 -5.38
C ILE A 112 16.24 -19.51 -4.21
N SER A 113 17.28 -19.60 -3.39
CA SER A 113 17.12 -19.96 -1.99
C SER A 113 16.04 -19.03 -1.45
N MET A 114 14.78 -19.45 -1.58
CA MET A 114 13.71 -19.04 -0.71
C MET A 114 14.19 -19.50 0.65
N ASP A 115 15.02 -18.66 1.26
CA ASP A 115 15.63 -18.93 2.54
C ASP A 115 14.48 -18.79 3.53
N VAL A 116 13.79 -19.91 3.71
CA VAL A 116 12.72 -20.13 4.68
C VAL A 116 13.24 -19.87 6.10
N GLU A 117 14.55 -19.69 6.27
CA GLU A 117 15.23 -19.37 7.52
C GLU A 117 15.04 -17.92 8.01
N LEU A 118 14.46 -17.00 7.22
CA LEU A 118 14.20 -15.62 7.66
C LEU A 118 12.92 -15.43 8.48
N PHE A 119 11.97 -16.37 8.40
CA PHE A 119 10.88 -16.42 9.37
C PHE A 119 11.39 -17.16 10.59
N ASP A 120 12.05 -16.40 11.46
CA ASP A 120 12.41 -16.90 12.77
C ASP A 120 11.11 -17.38 13.43
N THR A 121 10.98 -18.69 13.62
CA THR A 121 9.87 -19.30 14.37
C THR A 121 10.11 -18.98 15.84
N VAL A 122 10.12 -17.68 16.18
CA VAL A 122 10.31 -17.22 17.54
C VAL A 122 9.09 -17.70 18.29
N GLY A 123 9.39 -18.47 19.34
CA GLY A 123 8.46 -19.37 19.99
C GLY A 123 7.14 -18.74 20.40
N CYS A 124 6.16 -19.62 20.59
CA CYS A 124 4.80 -19.34 21.04
C CYS A 124 4.77 -18.46 22.30
N TYR A 125 4.83 -17.14 22.12
CA TYR A 125 4.51 -16.18 23.17
C TYR A 125 2.98 -16.16 23.32
N CYS A 126 2.48 -16.20 24.56
CA CYS A 126 1.04 -16.18 24.82
C CYS A 126 0.34 -14.87 24.39
N VAL A 127 1.11 -13.87 23.92
CA VAL A 127 0.65 -12.58 23.43
C VAL A 127 1.24 -12.41 22.03
N GLY A 128 0.39 -12.10 21.04
CA GLY A 128 0.85 -11.80 19.69
C GLY A 128 1.85 -10.65 19.68
N GLN A 129 2.97 -10.86 18.99
CA GLN A 129 4.12 -9.95 19.00
C GLN A 129 3.72 -8.51 18.66
N ASP A 130 2.82 -8.32 17.69
CA ASP A 130 2.31 -7.01 17.27
C ASP A 130 1.70 -6.18 18.40
N TYR A 131 0.81 -6.77 19.18
CA TYR A 131 0.04 -6.06 20.20
C TYR A 131 0.95 -5.61 21.34
N SER A 132 2.00 -6.40 21.63
CA SER A 132 3.00 -6.07 22.63
C SER A 132 3.80 -4.82 22.24
N GLY A 133 4.21 -4.70 20.97
CA GLY A 133 4.95 -3.55 20.47
C GLY A 133 4.19 -2.22 20.62
N VAL A 134 2.87 -2.26 20.37
CA VAL A 134 2.01 -1.06 20.48
C VAL A 134 1.87 -0.61 21.92
N SER A 135 1.73 -1.55 22.86
CA SER A 135 1.68 -1.21 24.29
C SER A 135 3.00 -0.58 24.78
N LEU A 136 4.13 -1.03 24.25
CA LEU A 136 5.45 -0.45 24.57
C LEU A 136 5.62 0.97 24.04
N LEU A 137 4.93 1.37 22.96
CA LEU A 137 4.92 2.76 22.50
C LEU A 137 4.36 3.72 23.56
N TYR A 138 3.33 3.30 24.30
CA TYR A 138 2.76 4.11 25.38
C TYR A 138 3.60 4.06 26.66
N GLY A 139 4.31 2.95 26.91
CA GLY A 139 5.19 2.82 28.08
C GLY A 139 6.51 3.55 27.93
N CYS A 140 7.30 3.19 26.92
CA CYS A 140 8.67 3.69 26.70
C CYS A 140 8.73 4.82 25.65
N GLY A 141 7.77 4.86 24.72
CA GLY A 141 7.76 5.78 23.57
C GLY A 141 7.17 7.17 23.84
N GLY A 142 7.05 7.61 25.10
CA GLY A 142 6.35 8.85 25.46
C GLY A 142 6.84 10.09 24.69
N TRP A 143 8.15 10.29 24.57
CA TRP A 143 8.71 11.40 23.78
C TRP A 143 8.37 11.30 22.29
N ALA A 144 8.39 10.10 21.71
CA ALA A 144 8.00 9.90 20.33
C ALA A 144 6.53 10.25 20.10
N LEU A 145 5.63 9.88 21.03
CA LEU A 145 4.21 10.23 20.96
C LEU A 145 3.97 11.74 21.04
N VAL A 146 4.70 12.44 21.93
CA VAL A 146 4.62 13.91 22.03
C VAL A 146 5.06 14.57 20.72
N LEU A 147 6.16 14.12 20.13
CA LEU A 147 6.63 14.65 18.85
C LEU A 147 5.65 14.37 17.70
N LEU A 148 5.12 13.14 17.59
CA LEU A 148 4.12 12.79 16.57
C LEU A 148 2.84 13.61 16.72
N GLY A 149 2.34 13.78 17.95
CA GLY A 149 1.19 14.64 18.23
C GLY A 149 1.44 16.10 17.88
N TRP A 150 2.63 16.61 18.18
CA TRP A 150 3.03 17.97 17.84
C TRP A 150 3.13 18.20 16.33
N ILE A 151 3.70 17.24 15.59
CA ILE A 151 3.76 17.29 14.12
C ILE A 151 2.34 17.31 13.54
N LEU A 152 1.45 16.42 13.99
CA LEU A 152 0.06 16.40 13.53
C LEU A 152 -0.67 17.73 13.83
N PHE A 153 -0.47 18.31 15.01
CA PHE A 153 -1.05 19.60 15.36
C PHE A 153 -0.57 20.73 14.43
N ILE A 154 0.74 20.81 14.18
CA ILE A 154 1.30 21.78 13.24
C ILE A 154 0.77 21.54 11.83
N THR A 155 0.65 20.29 11.37
CA THR A 155 0.13 20.01 10.02
C THR A 155 -1.28 20.54 9.82
N ILE A 156 -2.16 20.44 10.84
CA ILE A 156 -3.51 21.01 10.76
C ILE A 156 -3.44 22.54 10.63
N TYR A 157 -2.59 23.20 11.41
CA TYR A 157 -2.41 24.66 11.31
C TYR A 157 -1.91 25.08 9.93
N VAL A 158 -0.91 24.38 9.39
CA VAL A 158 -0.38 24.62 8.04
C VAL A 158 -1.46 24.44 6.98
N VAL A 159 -2.24 23.35 7.04
CA VAL A 159 -3.33 23.11 6.09
C VAL A 159 -4.40 24.21 6.17
N LEU A 160 -4.75 24.67 7.38
CA LEU A 160 -5.71 25.76 7.55
C LEU A 160 -5.21 27.09 6.95
N GLU A 161 -3.95 27.46 7.17
CA GLU A 161 -3.36 28.67 6.57
C GLU A 161 -3.29 28.58 5.04
N VAL A 162 -2.92 27.41 4.49
CA VAL A 162 -2.87 27.17 3.03
C VAL A 162 -4.25 27.32 2.40
N VAL A 163 -5.29 26.72 3.00
CA VAL A 163 -6.65 26.80 2.46
C VAL A 163 -7.25 28.21 2.64
N ARG A 164 -6.84 28.96 3.68
CA ARG A 164 -7.33 30.32 3.95
C ARG A 164 -6.90 31.35 2.89
N GLY A 165 -5.78 31.13 2.23
CA GLY A 165 -5.27 32.01 1.15
C GLY A 165 -6.07 31.93 -0.16
N HIS A 166 -7.11 31.09 -0.24
CA HIS A 166 -7.93 30.85 -1.42
C HIS A 166 -9.29 31.58 -1.37
N SER A 167 -9.28 32.82 -0.86
CA SER A 167 -10.41 33.77 -0.90
C SER A 167 -10.11 34.95 -1.82
#